data_AF-A0A9E0Q5W1-F1
#
_entry.id   AF-A0A9E0Q5W1-F1
#
_cell.length_a   1.000
_cell.length_b   1.000
_cell.length_c   1.000
_cell.angle_alpha   90.00
_cell.angle_beta   90.00
_cell.angle_gamma   90.00
#
_symmetry.space_group_name_H-M   'P 1'
#
loop_
_entity.id
_entity.type
_entity.pdbx_description
1 polymer ?
#
loop_
_entity_poly.entity_id
_entity_poly.type
_entity_poly.pdbx_seq_one_letter_code
_entity_poly.pdbx_strand_id
1 'polypeptide(L)'
;MDLRDQVNQAFAPDGVLSRMVLDFRPRSGQLEMAQAIAETIDSGGTLVVEAGTGVGKTYSYLVPALLSGTRVLLSTATKTLQDQLFGRDLPQLVKALGLPLRTALLKGRGSYLCLHRMELARQSPALEDRTLMRTLAKIEQWSQSTRTGDLAELPGLDERSPVLAHVTSSRENCLGALCPKFRACHVNLARREALAADVVVINHHLFFADLAVRESGMAELLPTVQTVVFDEAHQLNETGLQFLGRQMSTGQVIDFARDLLAVGLQQARGLVDWPETAAQVERAARDLRMLAGRMPASSRLRWAGSA
;
A
#
# COMPACT_ATOMS: atom_id res chain seq x y z
N MET A 1 -13.98 -12.22 31.11
CA MET A 1 -12.64 -12.84 31.05
C MET A 1 -11.72 -11.78 30.51
N ASP A 2 -10.65 -11.47 31.24
CA ASP A 2 -9.69 -10.42 30.86
C ASP A 2 -9.04 -10.76 29.51
N LEU A 3 -8.63 -9.77 28.71
CA LEU A 3 -8.03 -10.02 27.40
C LEU A 3 -6.74 -10.84 27.55
N ARG A 4 -5.97 -10.55 28.61
CA ARG A 4 -4.76 -11.30 28.96
C ARG A 4 -5.04 -12.77 29.24
N ASP A 5 -6.15 -13.09 29.92
CA ASP A 5 -6.56 -14.48 30.18
C ASP A 5 -6.93 -15.22 28.88
N GLN A 6 -7.65 -14.54 27.99
CA GLN A 6 -8.02 -15.12 26.69
C GLN A 6 -6.78 -15.41 25.84
N VAL A 7 -5.79 -14.50 25.85
CA VAL A 7 -4.50 -14.71 25.21
C VAL A 7 -3.79 -15.91 25.82
N ASN A 8 -3.68 -16.01 27.15
CA ASN A 8 -3.06 -17.16 27.81
C ASN A 8 -3.69 -18.49 27.38
N GLN A 9 -5.02 -18.54 27.30
CA GLN A 9 -5.74 -19.72 26.86
C GLN A 9 -5.48 -20.05 25.38
N ALA A 10 -5.37 -19.06 24.51
CA ALA A 10 -5.10 -19.26 23.09
C ALA A 10 -3.70 -19.87 22.85
N PHE A 11 -2.71 -19.47 23.64
CA PHE A 11 -1.31 -19.92 23.56
C PHE A 11 -0.99 -21.16 24.41
N ALA A 12 -1.94 -21.66 25.20
CA ALA A 12 -1.74 -22.85 26.04
C ALA A 12 -1.36 -24.09 25.21
N PRO A 13 -0.71 -25.11 25.80
CA PRO A 13 -0.33 -26.35 25.11
C PRO A 13 -1.51 -27.08 24.43
N ASP A 14 -2.72 -26.91 24.94
CA ASP A 14 -3.99 -27.43 24.42
C ASP A 14 -4.89 -26.33 23.81
N GLY A 15 -4.34 -25.11 23.70
CA GLY A 15 -4.99 -23.91 23.19
C GLY A 15 -5.27 -23.94 21.70
N VAL A 16 -5.91 -22.88 21.22
CA VAL A 16 -6.34 -22.74 19.82
C VAL A 16 -5.15 -22.84 18.85
N LEU A 17 -4.01 -22.23 19.18
CA LEU A 17 -2.84 -22.24 18.31
C LEU A 17 -2.22 -23.64 18.19
N SER A 18 -2.17 -24.38 19.29
CA SER A 18 -1.66 -25.75 19.36
C SER A 18 -2.49 -26.73 18.54
N ARG A 19 -3.80 -26.47 18.40
CA ARG A 19 -4.71 -27.25 17.55
C ARG A 19 -4.66 -26.84 16.08
N MET A 20 -4.28 -25.60 15.77
CA MET A 20 -4.28 -25.05 14.42
C MET A 20 -3.01 -25.39 13.65
N VAL A 21 -1.85 -25.31 14.29
CA VAL A 21 -0.55 -25.53 13.64
C VAL A 21 0.03 -26.86 14.13
N LEU A 22 0.18 -27.80 13.21
CA LEU A 22 0.88 -29.07 13.46
C LEU A 22 2.30 -28.74 13.96
N ASP A 23 2.70 -29.33 15.09
CA ASP A 23 3.97 -29.05 15.79
C ASP A 23 4.14 -27.63 16.36
N PHE A 24 3.05 -26.90 16.62
CA PHE A 24 3.15 -25.66 17.38
C PHE A 24 3.76 -25.92 18.76
N ARG A 25 4.84 -25.20 19.06
CA ARG A 25 5.45 -25.19 20.39
C ARG A 25 5.35 -23.79 20.95
N PRO A 26 4.62 -23.58 22.06
CA PRO A 26 4.59 -22.31 22.74
C PRO A 26 6.02 -21.84 23.04
N ARG A 27 6.33 -20.60 22.68
CA ARG A 27 7.61 -19.96 23.01
C ARG A 27 7.35 -18.86 24.02
N SER A 28 8.16 -18.77 25.06
CA SER A 28 8.01 -17.76 26.12
C SER A 28 7.93 -16.34 25.56
N GLY A 29 8.85 -15.96 24.65
CA GLY A 29 8.85 -14.64 24.03
C GLY A 29 7.63 -14.35 23.15
N GLN A 30 6.99 -15.39 22.60
CA GLN A 30 5.76 -15.23 21.82
C GLN A 30 4.58 -14.86 22.72
N LEU A 31 4.47 -15.53 23.87
CA LEU A 31 3.45 -15.28 24.87
C LEU A 31 3.67 -13.95 25.59
N GLU A 32 4.91 -13.64 25.96
CA GLU A 32 5.29 -12.38 26.59
C GLU A 32 4.92 -11.18 25.70
N MET A 33 5.26 -11.25 24.41
CA MET A 33 4.83 -10.24 23.43
C MET A 33 3.31 -10.13 23.35
N ALA A 34 2.59 -11.26 23.29
CA ALA A 34 1.13 -11.25 23.19
C ALA A 34 0.46 -10.66 24.44
N GLN A 35 0.98 -10.95 25.63
CA GLN A 35 0.50 -10.38 26.89
C GLN A 35 0.76 -8.87 26.97
N ALA A 36 1.96 -8.42 26.60
CA ALA A 36 2.29 -6.99 26.59
C ALA A 36 1.38 -6.21 25.61
N ILE A 37 1.07 -6.81 24.44
CA ILE A 37 0.15 -6.22 23.48
C ILE A 37 -1.28 -6.18 24.05
N ALA A 38 -1.76 -7.25 24.67
CA ALA A 38 -3.07 -7.27 25.32
C ALA A 38 -3.20 -6.17 26.38
N GLU A 39 -2.22 -6.05 27.27
CA GLU A 39 -2.19 -5.00 28.29
C GLU A 39 -2.19 -3.60 27.68
N THR A 40 -1.45 -3.39 26.59
CA THR A 40 -1.41 -2.09 25.89
C THR A 40 -2.74 -1.77 25.20
N ILE A 41 -3.44 -2.77 24.68
CA ILE A 41 -4.78 -2.58 24.09
C ILE A 41 -5.78 -2.15 25.18
N ASP A 42 -5.77 -2.81 26.34
CA ASP A 42 -6.72 -2.53 27.42
C ASP A 42 -6.41 -1.21 28.15
N SER A 43 -5.14 -0.95 28.45
CA SER A 43 -4.72 0.27 29.17
C SER A 43 -4.55 1.49 28.26
N GLY A 44 -4.45 1.27 26.95
CA GLY A 44 -4.04 2.28 25.98
C GLY A 44 -2.55 2.61 26.04
N GLY A 45 -2.06 3.30 25.02
CA GLY A 45 -0.68 3.78 24.94
C GLY A 45 0.06 3.30 23.70
N THR A 46 1.38 3.21 23.80
CA THR A 46 2.25 2.80 22.70
C THR A 46 3.26 1.78 23.19
N LEU A 47 3.33 0.65 22.50
CA LEU A 47 4.28 -0.42 22.76
C LEU A 47 5.19 -0.60 21.55
N VAL A 48 6.50 -0.64 21.79
CA VAL A 48 7.50 -0.99 20.79
C VAL A 48 8.12 -2.31 21.20
N VAL A 49 8.01 -3.33 20.34
CA VAL A 49 8.56 -4.66 20.61
C VAL A 49 9.61 -4.98 19.55
N GLU A 50 10.82 -5.30 20.00
CA GLU A 50 11.82 -5.95 19.16
C GLU A 50 11.70 -7.46 19.35
N ALA A 51 11.31 -8.17 18.30
CA ALA A 51 11.24 -9.63 18.33
C ALA A 51 12.06 -10.20 17.17
N GLY A 52 12.90 -11.19 17.49
CA GLY A 52 13.75 -11.89 16.53
C GLY A 52 12.97 -12.51 15.36
N THR A 53 13.67 -12.84 14.29
CA THR A 53 13.09 -13.57 13.16
C THR A 53 12.69 -14.98 13.59
N GLY A 54 11.61 -15.50 13.01
CA GLY A 54 11.15 -16.86 13.27
C GLY A 54 10.46 -17.08 14.63
N VAL A 55 10.31 -16.06 15.50
CA VAL A 55 9.70 -16.17 16.84
C VAL A 55 8.17 -16.44 16.79
N GLY A 56 7.52 -16.16 15.66
CA GLY A 56 6.06 -16.27 15.51
C GLY A 56 5.33 -14.95 15.78
N LYS A 57 5.98 -13.82 15.47
CA LYS A 57 5.51 -12.44 15.68
C LYS A 57 4.08 -12.20 15.21
N THR A 58 3.75 -12.73 14.04
CA THR A 58 2.42 -12.59 13.43
C THR A 58 1.30 -13.01 14.38
N TYR A 59 1.41 -14.18 15.01
CA TYR A 59 0.36 -14.64 15.93
C TYR A 59 0.41 -13.90 17.27
N SER A 60 1.59 -13.47 17.73
CA SER A 60 1.72 -12.67 18.95
C SER A 60 0.94 -11.36 18.88
N TYR A 61 0.93 -10.67 17.74
CA TYR A 61 0.13 -9.45 17.60
C TYR A 61 -1.30 -9.71 17.15
N LEU A 62 -1.56 -10.73 16.31
CA LEU A 62 -2.91 -10.99 15.80
C LEU A 62 -3.84 -11.50 16.89
N VAL A 63 -3.41 -12.44 17.73
CA VAL A 63 -4.29 -13.04 18.74
C VAL A 63 -4.90 -12.00 19.69
N PRO A 64 -4.11 -11.17 20.41
CA PRO A 64 -4.68 -10.13 21.26
C PRO A 64 -5.48 -9.08 20.46
N ALA A 65 -5.02 -8.71 19.26
CA ALA A 65 -5.75 -7.74 18.43
C ALA A 65 -7.15 -8.25 18.03
N LEU A 66 -7.27 -9.51 17.63
CA LEU A 66 -8.55 -10.14 17.25
C LEU A 66 -9.47 -10.38 18.46
N LEU A 67 -8.91 -10.82 19.59
CA LEU A 67 -9.66 -11.07 20.81
C LEU A 67 -10.14 -9.78 21.50
N SER A 68 -9.51 -8.64 21.22
CA SER A 68 -9.92 -7.35 21.80
C SER A 68 -11.36 -6.95 21.47
N GLY A 69 -11.91 -7.45 20.36
CA GLY A 69 -13.22 -7.04 19.85
C GLY A 69 -13.28 -5.56 19.39
N THR A 70 -12.15 -4.87 19.39
CA THR A 70 -12.01 -3.49 18.90
C THR A 70 -11.79 -3.46 17.40
N ARG A 71 -11.97 -2.28 16.79
CA ARG A 71 -11.55 -2.09 15.39
C ARG A 71 -10.03 -1.98 15.32
N VAL A 72 -9.43 -2.83 14.47
CA VAL A 72 -7.97 -2.97 14.33
C VAL A 72 -7.52 -2.62 12.93
N LEU A 73 -6.45 -1.82 12.84
CA LEU A 73 -5.71 -1.59 11.60
C LEU A 73 -4.35 -2.29 11.67
N LEU A 74 -4.11 -3.20 10.73
CA LEU A 74 -2.86 -3.93 10.58
C LEU A 74 -2.08 -3.33 9.40
N SER A 75 -0.92 -2.74 9.66
CA SER A 75 -0.08 -2.11 8.64
C SER A 75 1.19 -2.90 8.44
N THR A 76 1.45 -3.36 7.22
CA THR A 76 2.66 -4.09 6.85
C THR A 76 3.59 -3.24 5.97
N ALA A 77 4.87 -3.60 5.94
CA ALA A 77 5.84 -2.90 5.10
C ALA A 77 5.65 -3.13 3.59
N THR A 78 5.34 -4.36 3.16
CA THR A 78 5.30 -4.73 1.74
C THR A 78 3.97 -5.36 1.33
N LYS A 79 3.61 -5.24 0.05
CA LYS A 79 2.40 -5.87 -0.52
C LYS A 79 2.42 -7.40 -0.35
N THR A 80 3.59 -8.03 -0.52
CA THR A 80 3.73 -9.49 -0.35
C THR A 80 3.43 -9.93 1.09
N LEU A 81 3.95 -9.20 2.08
CA LEU A 81 3.61 -9.47 3.49
C LEU A 81 2.13 -9.22 3.77
N GLN A 82 1.58 -8.16 3.17
CA GLN A 82 0.15 -7.85 3.22
C GLN A 82 -0.71 -9.01 2.70
N ASP A 83 -0.34 -9.58 1.56
CA ASP A 83 -1.05 -10.68 0.90
C ASP A 83 -0.93 -11.99 1.68
N GLN A 84 0.26 -12.27 2.24
CA GLN A 84 0.44 -13.42 3.12
C GLN A 84 -0.42 -13.30 4.38
N LEU A 85 -0.39 -12.13 5.03
CA LEU A 85 -1.14 -11.87 6.25
C LEU A 85 -2.64 -12.04 6.01
N PHE A 86 -3.17 -11.44 4.94
CA PHE A 86 -4.60 -11.45 4.63
C PHE A 86 -5.09 -12.76 4.00
N GLY A 87 -4.29 -13.39 3.13
CA GLY A 87 -4.70 -14.59 2.40
C GLY A 87 -4.54 -15.88 3.19
N ARG A 88 -3.66 -15.90 4.21
CA ARG A 88 -3.33 -17.13 4.95
C ARG A 88 -3.47 -16.96 6.46
N ASP A 89 -2.70 -16.06 7.06
CA ASP A 89 -2.51 -16.06 8.52
C ASP A 89 -3.76 -15.56 9.26
N LEU A 90 -4.36 -14.46 8.81
CA LEU A 90 -5.55 -13.86 9.40
C LEU A 90 -6.81 -14.74 9.28
N PRO A 91 -7.18 -15.29 8.10
CA PRO A 91 -8.35 -16.16 7.98
C PRO A 91 -8.24 -17.44 8.82
N GLN A 92 -7.03 -18.01 8.93
CA GLN A 92 -6.78 -19.19 9.75
C GLN A 92 -7.06 -18.90 11.23
N LEU A 93 -6.55 -17.77 11.75
CA LEU A 93 -6.77 -17.38 13.14
C LEU A 93 -8.22 -17.02 13.43
N VAL A 94 -8.88 -16.22 12.58
CA VAL A 94 -10.29 -15.86 12.77
C VAL A 94 -11.16 -17.11 12.85
N LYS A 95 -10.92 -18.08 11.96
CA LYS A 95 -11.62 -19.37 11.97
C LYS A 95 -11.31 -20.20 13.22
N ALA A 96 -10.04 -20.27 13.62
CA ALA A 96 -9.61 -21.07 14.75
C ALA A 96 -10.12 -20.52 16.10
N LEU A 97 -10.17 -19.19 16.23
CA LEU A 97 -10.71 -18.50 17.40
C LEU A 97 -12.25 -18.45 17.40
N GLY A 98 -12.91 -18.82 16.29
CA GLY A 98 -14.37 -18.83 16.18
C GLY A 98 -14.98 -17.42 16.21
N LEU A 99 -14.25 -16.40 15.76
CA LEU A 99 -14.66 -15.01 15.88
C LEU A 99 -15.50 -14.57 14.66
N PRO A 100 -16.65 -13.90 14.84
CA PRO A 100 -17.48 -13.41 13.74
C PRO A 100 -16.99 -12.07 13.17
N LEU A 101 -15.69 -11.95 12.88
CA LEU A 101 -15.07 -10.69 12.46
C LEU A 101 -15.13 -10.50 10.94
N ARG A 102 -15.38 -9.27 10.51
CA ARG A 102 -15.23 -8.84 9.11
C ARG A 102 -13.81 -8.35 8.89
N THR A 103 -13.10 -8.98 7.96
CA THR A 103 -11.75 -8.58 7.57
C THR A 103 -11.77 -7.95 6.18
N ALA A 104 -10.92 -6.96 5.94
CA ALA A 104 -10.76 -6.34 4.61
C ALA A 104 -9.29 -6.06 4.29
N LEU A 105 -8.94 -6.19 3.02
CA LEU A 105 -7.63 -5.85 2.47
C LEU A 105 -7.76 -4.57 1.65
N LEU A 106 -6.99 -3.54 1.99
CA LEU A 106 -6.95 -2.32 1.21
C LEU A 106 -5.55 -2.05 0.70
N LYS A 107 -5.42 -1.97 -0.63
CA LYS A 107 -4.18 -1.64 -1.33
C LYS A 107 -4.25 -0.25 -1.98
N GLY A 108 -3.10 0.22 -2.47
CA GLY A 108 -3.04 1.44 -3.27
C GLY A 108 -3.81 1.27 -4.58
N ARG A 109 -4.29 2.38 -5.15
CA ARG A 109 -5.10 2.38 -6.39
C ARG A 109 -4.41 1.70 -7.58
N GLY A 110 -3.07 1.78 -7.62
CA GLY A 110 -2.23 1.12 -8.62
C GLY A 110 -2.14 -0.40 -8.48
N SER A 111 -2.70 -1.00 -7.43
CA SER A 111 -2.81 -2.46 -7.29
C SER A 111 -4.11 -3.02 -7.88
N TYR A 112 -5.08 -2.16 -8.21
CA TYR A 112 -6.38 -2.60 -8.71
C TYR A 112 -6.54 -2.30 -10.20
N LEU A 113 -7.20 -3.21 -10.90
CA LEU A 113 -7.66 -3.01 -12.28
C LEU A 113 -8.66 -1.85 -12.33
N CYS A 114 -8.40 -0.87 -13.19
CA CYS A 114 -9.31 0.21 -13.52
C CYS A 114 -10.06 -0.12 -14.81
N LEU A 115 -11.32 -0.52 -14.67
CA LEU A 115 -12.18 -0.90 -15.80
C LEU A 115 -12.25 0.19 -16.89
N HIS A 116 -12.35 1.47 -16.49
CA HIS A 116 -12.40 2.57 -17.44
C HIS A 116 -11.10 2.72 -18.23
N ARG A 117 -9.94 2.63 -17.57
CA ARG A 117 -8.65 2.77 -18.25
C ARG A 117 -8.32 1.56 -19.11
N MET A 118 -8.74 0.36 -18.72
CA MET A 118 -8.67 -0.83 -19.57
C MET A 118 -9.44 -0.65 -20.89
N GLU A 119 -10.66 -0.07 -20.84
CA GLU A 119 -11.44 0.24 -22.04
C GLU A 119 -10.74 1.27 -22.95
N LEU A 120 -10.14 2.32 -22.36
CA LEU A 120 -9.35 3.30 -23.11
C LEU A 120 -8.08 2.68 -23.71
N ALA A 121 -7.40 1.82 -22.95
CA ALA A 121 -6.18 1.14 -23.39
C ALA A 121 -6.46 0.30 -24.65
N ARG A 122 -7.60 -0.40 -24.70
CA ARG A 122 -8.02 -1.19 -25.87
C ARG A 122 -8.16 -0.37 -27.16
N GLN A 123 -8.46 0.92 -27.03
CA GLN A 123 -8.63 1.85 -28.17
C GLN A 123 -7.37 2.67 -28.45
N SER A 124 -6.32 2.53 -27.64
CA SER A 124 -5.13 3.37 -27.70
C SER A 124 -4.14 2.87 -28.76
N PRO A 125 -3.71 3.73 -29.70
CA PRO A 125 -2.62 3.42 -30.63
C PRO A 125 -1.27 3.18 -29.91
N ALA A 126 -1.12 3.66 -28.68
CA ALA A 126 0.12 3.51 -27.91
C ALA A 126 0.47 2.05 -27.54
N LEU A 127 -0.45 1.10 -27.77
CA LEU A 127 -0.28 -0.33 -27.49
C LEU A 127 -0.10 -1.17 -28.77
N GLU A 128 0.53 -0.63 -29.81
CA GLU A 128 0.83 -1.38 -31.05
C GLU A 128 1.83 -2.54 -30.88
N ASP A 129 2.50 -2.65 -29.72
CA ASP A 129 3.34 -3.81 -29.40
C ASP A 129 2.49 -5.07 -29.16
N ARG A 130 2.72 -6.09 -30.00
CA ARG A 130 2.09 -7.41 -29.93
C ARG A 130 2.20 -8.09 -28.56
N THR A 131 3.26 -7.82 -27.80
CA THR A 131 3.47 -8.39 -26.47
C THR A 131 2.56 -7.73 -25.45
N LEU A 132 2.44 -6.40 -25.50
CA LEU A 132 1.55 -5.65 -24.62
C LEU A 132 0.08 -5.98 -24.90
N MET A 133 -0.30 -6.14 -26.17
CA MET A 133 -1.65 -6.56 -26.56
C MET A 133 -2.03 -7.95 -26.03
N ARG A 134 -1.10 -8.90 -26.04
CA ARG A 134 -1.33 -10.23 -25.45
C ARG A 134 -1.58 -10.14 -23.95
N THR A 135 -0.80 -9.33 -23.24
CA THR A 135 -0.99 -9.13 -21.80
C THR A 135 -2.30 -8.41 -21.49
N LEU A 136 -2.66 -7.38 -22.28
CA LEU A 136 -3.94 -6.68 -22.14
C LEU A 136 -5.13 -7.64 -22.36
N ALA A 137 -5.08 -8.49 -23.39
CA ALA A 137 -6.13 -9.48 -23.65
C ALA A 137 -6.31 -10.46 -22.49
N LYS A 138 -5.20 -10.90 -21.85
CA LYS A 138 -5.25 -11.73 -20.64
C LYS A 138 -5.92 -11.00 -19.47
N ILE A 139 -5.58 -9.73 -19.26
CA ILE A 139 -6.19 -8.89 -18.22
C ILE A 139 -7.69 -8.71 -18.48
N GLU A 140 -8.09 -8.47 -19.74
CA GLU A 140 -9.49 -8.31 -20.12
C GLU A 140 -10.29 -9.60 -19.88
N GLN A 141 -9.74 -10.76 -20.25
CA GLN A 141 -10.36 -12.05 -19.95
C GLN A 141 -10.51 -12.27 -18.43
N TRP A 142 -9.47 -12.01 -17.66
CA TRP A 142 -9.50 -12.14 -16.20
C TRP A 142 -10.44 -11.14 -15.51
N SER A 143 -10.62 -9.95 -16.10
CA SER A 143 -11.53 -8.92 -15.56
C SER A 143 -12.98 -9.39 -15.46
N GLN A 144 -13.37 -10.40 -16.23
CA GLN A 144 -14.72 -10.98 -16.24
C GLN A 144 -14.96 -11.96 -15.08
N SER A 145 -13.90 -12.48 -14.45
CA SER A 145 -14.00 -13.48 -13.38
C SER A 145 -13.56 -12.97 -12.01
N THR A 146 -12.70 -11.93 -11.96
CA THR A 146 -12.28 -11.35 -10.69
C THR A 146 -13.42 -10.64 -9.96
N ARG A 147 -13.41 -10.72 -8.63
CA ARG A 147 -14.36 -10.01 -7.76
C ARG A 147 -13.75 -8.76 -7.14
N THR A 148 -12.47 -8.85 -6.76
CA THR A 148 -11.72 -7.79 -6.06
C THR A 148 -11.06 -6.84 -7.06
N GLY A 149 -10.71 -7.35 -8.25
CA GLY A 149 -9.89 -6.63 -9.21
C GLY A 149 -8.45 -6.41 -8.78
N ASP A 150 -7.97 -7.16 -7.79
CA ASP A 150 -6.59 -7.11 -7.34
C ASP A 150 -5.68 -7.81 -8.35
N LEU A 151 -4.75 -7.05 -8.94
CA LEU A 151 -3.88 -7.56 -9.99
C LEU A 151 -2.89 -8.62 -9.49
N ALA A 152 -2.65 -8.71 -8.18
CA ALA A 152 -1.85 -9.78 -7.60
C ALA A 152 -2.50 -11.17 -7.77
N GLU A 153 -3.82 -11.24 -7.98
CA GLU A 153 -4.54 -12.49 -8.23
C GLU A 153 -4.38 -13.00 -9.66
N LEU A 154 -3.89 -12.18 -10.60
CA LEU A 154 -3.73 -12.55 -12.00
C LEU A 154 -2.47 -13.42 -12.21
N PRO A 155 -2.62 -14.72 -12.55
CA PRO A 155 -1.46 -15.60 -12.66
C PRO A 155 -0.55 -15.21 -13.84
N GLY A 156 0.76 -15.12 -13.58
CA GLY A 156 1.77 -14.85 -14.59
C GLY A 156 1.81 -13.40 -15.09
N LEU A 157 1.16 -12.46 -14.40
CA LEU A 157 1.37 -11.05 -14.62
C LEU A 157 2.67 -10.59 -13.95
N ASP A 158 3.56 -9.99 -14.73
CA ASP A 158 4.74 -9.32 -14.19
C ASP A 158 4.34 -7.95 -13.61
N GLU A 159 4.70 -7.71 -12.35
CA GLU A 159 4.49 -6.42 -11.65
C GLU A 159 5.21 -5.24 -12.33
N ARG A 160 6.20 -5.51 -13.18
CA ARG A 160 6.93 -4.51 -13.97
C ARG A 160 6.36 -4.32 -15.38
N SER A 161 5.26 -4.99 -15.71
CA SER A 161 4.67 -4.90 -17.04
C SER A 161 4.25 -3.46 -17.37
N PRO A 162 4.68 -2.89 -18.52
CA PRO A 162 4.25 -1.56 -18.95
C PRO A 162 2.73 -1.42 -19.12
N VAL A 163 2.02 -2.53 -19.37
CA VAL A 163 0.54 -2.54 -19.48
C VAL A 163 -0.13 -2.04 -18.21
N LEU A 164 0.48 -2.23 -17.04
CA LEU A 164 -0.07 -1.80 -15.76
C LEU A 164 -0.34 -0.29 -15.71
N ALA A 165 0.51 0.53 -16.31
CA ALA A 165 0.30 1.98 -16.38
C ALA A 165 -0.97 2.36 -17.20
N HIS A 166 -1.37 1.49 -18.13
CA HIS A 166 -2.55 1.69 -18.97
C HIS A 166 -3.83 1.12 -18.36
N VAL A 167 -3.75 0.11 -17.51
CA VAL A 167 -4.93 -0.54 -16.92
C VAL A 167 -5.18 -0.20 -15.44
N THR A 168 -4.24 0.46 -14.76
CA THR A 168 -4.39 0.95 -13.39
C THR A 168 -4.55 2.47 -13.38
N SER A 169 -4.94 3.05 -12.23
CA SER A 169 -5.11 4.51 -12.10
C SER A 169 -4.25 5.10 -10.98
N SER A 170 -3.84 6.34 -11.15
CA SER A 170 -3.10 7.16 -10.19
C SER A 170 -4.02 8.20 -9.54
N ARG A 171 -3.49 9.08 -8.68
CA ARG A 171 -4.28 10.18 -8.09
C ARG A 171 -4.64 11.22 -9.15
N GLU A 172 -3.75 11.45 -10.10
CA GLU A 172 -3.80 12.49 -11.11
C GLU A 172 -4.75 12.14 -12.27
N ASN A 173 -4.85 10.85 -12.62
CA ASN A 173 -5.63 10.41 -13.78
C ASN A 173 -6.99 9.80 -13.43
N CYS A 174 -7.36 9.75 -12.15
CA CYS A 174 -8.65 9.19 -11.74
C CYS A 174 -9.75 10.25 -11.76
N LEU A 175 -10.86 9.91 -12.43
CA LEU A 175 -12.06 10.75 -12.50
C LEU A 175 -12.89 10.76 -11.19
N GLY A 176 -12.52 9.97 -10.18
CA GLY A 176 -13.24 9.91 -8.91
C GLY A 176 -14.72 9.56 -9.07
N ALA A 177 -15.59 10.36 -8.43
CA ALA A 177 -17.04 10.19 -8.48
C ALA A 177 -17.66 10.41 -9.88
N LEU A 178 -16.96 11.13 -10.77
CA LEU A 178 -17.39 11.38 -12.15
C LEU A 178 -17.08 10.21 -13.09
N CYS A 179 -16.39 9.17 -12.60
CA CYS A 179 -16.02 8.02 -13.42
C CYS A 179 -17.27 7.25 -13.90
N PRO A 180 -17.43 6.96 -15.21
CA PRO A 180 -18.55 6.16 -15.73
C PRO A 180 -18.64 4.75 -15.12
N LYS A 181 -17.51 4.22 -14.64
CA LYS A 181 -17.41 2.90 -14.00
C LYS A 181 -17.40 2.95 -12.47
N PHE A 182 -17.79 4.07 -11.85
CA PHE A 182 -17.67 4.28 -10.40
C PHE A 182 -18.35 3.19 -9.54
N ARG A 183 -19.53 2.70 -9.95
CA ARG A 183 -20.28 1.68 -9.20
C ARG A 183 -19.57 0.33 -9.15
N ALA A 184 -18.94 -0.07 -10.25
CA ALA A 184 -18.17 -1.31 -10.37
C ALA A 184 -16.67 -1.10 -10.12
N CYS A 185 -16.27 0.05 -9.58
CA CYS A 185 -14.86 0.37 -9.40
C CYS A 185 -14.28 -0.41 -8.22
N HIS A 186 -13.34 -1.31 -8.51
CA HIS A 186 -12.62 -2.13 -7.53
C HIS A 186 -12.04 -1.34 -6.35
N VAL A 187 -11.40 -0.19 -6.62
CA VAL A 187 -10.86 0.68 -5.56
C VAL A 187 -11.97 1.22 -4.64
N ASN A 188 -13.12 1.59 -5.21
CA ASN A 188 -14.25 2.13 -4.44
C ASN A 188 -14.92 1.01 -3.61
N LEU A 189 -15.06 -0.18 -4.19
CA LEU A 189 -15.59 -1.36 -3.50
C LEU A 189 -14.69 -1.76 -2.33
N ALA A 190 -13.39 -1.93 -2.56
CA ALA A 190 -12.41 -2.26 -1.52
C ALA A 190 -12.38 -1.22 -0.40
N ARG A 191 -12.53 0.08 -0.73
CA ARG A 191 -12.62 1.15 0.29
C ARG A 191 -13.89 1.02 1.13
N ARG A 192 -15.04 0.73 0.52
CA ARG A 192 -16.30 0.53 1.25
C ARG A 192 -16.22 -0.68 2.18
N GLU A 193 -15.62 -1.77 1.71
CA GLU A 193 -15.37 -2.96 2.52
C GLU A 193 -14.45 -2.65 3.69
N ALA A 194 -13.36 -1.91 3.47
CA ALA A 194 -12.45 -1.49 4.52
C ALA A 194 -13.12 -0.61 5.59
N LEU A 195 -13.98 0.32 5.19
CA LEU A 195 -14.73 1.16 6.13
C LEU A 195 -15.75 0.38 6.98
N ALA A 196 -16.23 -0.76 6.48
CA ALA A 196 -17.22 -1.61 7.13
C ALA A 196 -16.61 -2.81 7.89
N ALA A 197 -15.29 -2.98 7.83
CA ALA A 197 -14.58 -4.09 8.44
C ALA A 197 -14.18 -3.80 9.90
N ASP A 198 -14.06 -4.88 10.68
CA ASP A 198 -13.55 -4.84 12.06
C ASP A 198 -12.02 -4.86 12.06
N VAL A 199 -11.42 -5.57 11.09
CA VAL A 199 -9.97 -5.66 10.91
C VAL A 199 -9.59 -5.28 9.49
N VAL A 200 -8.77 -4.26 9.33
CA VAL A 200 -8.30 -3.80 8.02
C VAL A 200 -6.81 -4.02 7.89
N VAL A 201 -6.40 -4.69 6.81
CA VAL A 201 -4.99 -4.87 6.47
C VAL A 201 -4.58 -3.89 5.38
N ILE A 202 -3.59 -3.05 5.66
CA ILE A 202 -3.01 -2.04 4.76
C ILE A 202 -1.49 -2.17 4.70
N ASN A 203 -0.85 -1.41 3.81
CA ASN A 203 0.57 -1.14 3.90
C ASN A 203 0.86 0.19 4.62
N HIS A 204 2.12 0.43 5.00
CA HIS A 204 2.53 1.70 5.64
C HIS A 204 2.26 2.93 4.76
N HIS A 205 2.41 2.82 3.44
CA HIS A 205 2.17 3.95 2.53
C HIS A 205 0.71 4.45 2.59
N LEU A 206 -0.26 3.53 2.68
CA LEU A 206 -1.68 3.86 2.81
C LEU A 206 -2.00 4.52 4.14
N PHE A 207 -1.32 4.12 5.23
CA PHE A 207 -1.47 4.77 6.53
C PHE A 207 -1.10 6.26 6.44
N PHE A 208 0.07 6.57 5.88
CA PHE A 208 0.48 7.96 5.68
C PHE A 208 -0.39 8.72 4.66
N ALA A 209 -0.90 8.02 3.65
CA ALA A 209 -1.85 8.61 2.71
C ALA A 209 -3.16 9.04 3.36
N ASP A 210 -3.69 8.22 4.26
CA ASP A 210 -4.88 8.57 5.04
C ASP A 210 -4.61 9.74 5.98
N LEU A 211 -3.46 9.75 6.67
CA LEU A 211 -3.05 10.84 7.56
C LEU A 211 -3.00 12.19 6.83
N ALA A 212 -2.37 12.25 5.65
CA ALA A 212 -2.30 13.49 4.87
C ALA A 212 -3.66 13.95 4.32
N VAL A 213 -4.56 13.00 3.99
CA VAL A 213 -5.92 13.33 3.55
C VAL A 213 -6.73 13.91 4.71
N ARG A 214 -6.60 13.35 5.92
CA ARG A 214 -7.24 13.89 7.14
C ARG A 214 -6.79 15.30 7.46
N GLU A 215 -5.48 15.57 7.38
CA GLU A 215 -4.93 16.91 7.61
C GLU A 215 -5.46 17.95 6.61
N SER A 216 -5.78 17.52 5.38
CA SER A 216 -6.38 18.39 4.35
C SER A 216 -7.89 18.61 4.50
N GLY A 217 -8.55 17.99 5.50
CA GLY A 217 -10.00 18.08 5.73
C GLY A 217 -10.85 17.31 4.71
N MET A 218 -10.23 16.40 3.95
CA MET A 218 -10.92 15.54 2.98
C MET A 218 -11.44 14.25 3.62
N ALA A 219 -12.35 13.56 2.92
CA ALA A 219 -12.94 12.31 3.40
C ALA A 219 -11.88 11.22 3.65
N GLU A 220 -11.98 10.59 4.82
CA GLU A 220 -11.08 9.54 5.31
C GLU A 220 -11.04 8.33 4.36
N LEU A 221 -9.85 7.76 4.18
CA LEU A 221 -9.62 6.54 3.39
C LEU A 221 -9.80 5.28 4.23
N LEU A 222 -9.45 5.37 5.50
CA LEU A 222 -9.44 4.27 6.47
C LEU A 222 -10.49 4.49 7.57
N PRO A 223 -11.03 3.41 8.18
CA PRO A 223 -11.93 3.55 9.30
C PRO A 223 -11.19 4.14 10.52
N THR A 224 -11.94 4.84 11.39
CA THR A 224 -11.47 5.11 12.74
C THR A 224 -11.31 3.79 13.49
N VAL A 225 -10.12 3.58 14.06
CA VAL A 225 -9.73 2.36 14.76
C VAL A 225 -9.24 2.70 16.17
N GLN A 226 -9.31 1.73 17.07
CA GLN A 226 -8.81 1.86 18.44
C GLN A 226 -7.37 1.33 18.55
N THR A 227 -7.04 0.33 17.73
CA THR A 227 -5.74 -0.33 17.75
C THR A 227 -5.10 -0.27 16.37
N VAL A 228 -3.84 0.16 16.31
CA VAL A 228 -3.01 0.10 15.09
C VAL A 228 -1.78 -0.74 15.39
N VAL A 229 -1.52 -1.74 14.56
CA VAL A 229 -0.32 -2.59 14.64
C VAL A 229 0.53 -2.32 13.41
N PHE A 230 1.79 -1.93 13.62
CA PHE A 230 2.78 -1.78 12.56
C PHE A 230 3.73 -2.97 12.56
N ASP A 231 3.61 -3.84 11.55
CA ASP A 231 4.55 -4.92 11.31
C ASP A 231 5.74 -4.42 10.47
N GLU A 232 6.94 -4.88 10.80
CA GLU A 232 8.19 -4.35 10.25
C GLU A 232 8.33 -2.82 10.38
N ALA A 233 7.95 -2.29 11.56
CA ALA A 233 7.89 -0.86 11.88
C ALA A 233 9.21 -0.09 11.65
N HIS A 234 10.35 -0.77 11.51
CA HIS A 234 11.62 -0.15 11.13
C HIS A 234 11.54 0.58 9.76
N GLN A 235 10.64 0.16 8.86
CA GLN A 235 10.43 0.81 7.56
C GLN A 235 9.55 2.07 7.65
N LEU A 236 8.81 2.23 8.75
CA LEU A 236 7.83 3.31 8.92
C LEU A 236 8.46 4.71 8.76
N ASN A 237 9.68 4.89 9.29
CA ASN A 237 10.41 6.16 9.20
C ASN A 237 10.72 6.53 7.74
N GLU A 238 11.21 5.57 6.95
CA GLU A 238 11.52 5.83 5.55
C GLU A 238 10.24 6.07 4.73
N THR A 239 9.20 5.25 4.95
CA THR A 239 7.91 5.44 4.30
C THR A 239 7.31 6.81 4.62
N GLY A 240 7.38 7.24 5.89
CA GLY A 240 6.90 8.55 6.33
C GLY A 240 7.64 9.70 5.65
N LEU A 241 8.98 9.63 5.59
CA LEU A 241 9.79 10.63 4.89
C LEU A 241 9.48 10.72 3.39
N GLN A 242 9.26 9.58 2.73
CA GLN A 242 8.88 9.57 1.32
C GLN A 242 7.50 10.19 1.07
N PHE A 243 6.57 10.01 2.02
CA PHE A 243 5.20 10.48 1.88
C PHE A 243 5.04 11.96 2.25
N LEU A 244 5.66 12.39 3.36
CA LEU A 244 5.61 13.76 3.85
C LEU A 244 6.60 14.68 3.14
N GLY A 245 7.65 14.12 2.54
CA GLY A 245 8.65 14.85 1.78
C GLY A 245 8.18 15.20 0.37
N ARG A 246 8.53 16.39 -0.11
CA ARG A 246 8.45 16.72 -1.53
C ARG A 246 9.72 16.25 -2.22
N GLN A 247 9.58 15.39 -3.21
CA GLN A 247 10.69 14.91 -4.03
C GLN A 247 10.58 15.47 -5.43
N MET A 248 11.68 16.00 -5.95
CA MET A 248 11.82 16.42 -7.33
C MET A 248 13.10 15.80 -7.88
N SER A 249 12.95 14.93 -8.87
CA SER A 249 14.08 14.29 -9.55
C SER A 249 14.46 15.08 -10.80
N THR A 250 15.73 15.01 -11.19
CA THR A 250 16.19 15.59 -12.46
C THR A 250 15.48 14.97 -13.67
N GLY A 251 15.05 13.70 -13.56
CA GLY A 251 14.23 13.05 -14.59
C GLY A 251 12.89 13.76 -14.79
N GLN A 252 12.17 14.05 -13.70
CA GLN A 252 10.91 14.82 -13.77
C GLN A 252 11.11 16.21 -14.37
N VAL A 253 12.22 16.88 -14.08
CA VAL A 253 12.53 18.19 -14.66
C VAL A 253 12.81 18.09 -16.17
N ILE A 254 13.46 17.01 -16.61
CA ILE A 254 13.71 16.76 -18.04
C ILE A 254 12.39 16.44 -18.77
N ASP A 255 11.53 15.61 -18.19
CA ASP A 255 10.22 15.32 -18.77
C ASP A 255 9.34 16.59 -18.81
N PHE A 256 9.38 17.41 -17.76
CA PHE A 256 8.74 18.73 -17.75
C PHE A 256 9.26 19.63 -18.87
N ALA A 257 10.57 19.63 -19.17
CA ALA A 257 11.12 20.42 -20.28
C ALA A 257 10.56 19.96 -21.65
N ARG A 258 10.32 18.65 -21.82
CA ARG A 258 9.69 18.11 -23.04
C ARG A 258 8.23 18.53 -23.14
N ASP A 259 7.49 18.45 -22.05
CA ASP A 259 6.09 18.88 -21.99
C ASP A 259 5.97 20.39 -22.25
N LEU A 260 6.87 21.19 -21.65
CA LEU A 260 6.96 22.64 -21.86
C LEU A 260 7.16 22.97 -23.34
N LEU A 261 8.08 22.28 -24.03
CA LEU A 261 8.31 22.48 -25.46
C LEU A 261 7.08 22.12 -26.28
N ALA A 262 6.48 20.96 -26.03
CA ALA A 262 5.32 20.49 -26.78
C ALA A 262 4.11 21.42 -26.62
N VAL A 263 3.76 21.75 -25.38
CA VAL A 263 2.62 22.64 -25.06
C VAL A 263 2.91 24.07 -25.52
N GLY A 264 4.11 24.58 -25.32
CA GLY A 264 4.52 25.92 -25.73
C GLY A 264 4.39 26.14 -27.23
N LEU A 265 4.88 25.19 -28.03
CA LEU A 265 4.75 25.24 -29.50
C LEU A 265 3.30 25.10 -29.98
N GLN A 266 2.47 24.32 -29.27
CA GLN A 266 1.09 24.07 -29.66
C GLN A 266 0.14 25.20 -29.26
N GLN A 267 0.28 25.76 -28.06
CA GLN A 267 -0.72 26.66 -27.46
C GLN A 267 -0.25 28.11 -27.30
N ALA A 268 1.06 28.36 -27.30
CA ALA A 268 1.64 29.65 -26.95
C ALA A 268 2.75 30.08 -27.92
N ARG A 269 2.61 29.69 -29.19
CA ARG A 269 3.63 29.90 -30.23
C ARG A 269 3.98 31.38 -30.38
N GLY A 270 5.29 31.68 -30.40
CA GLY A 270 5.80 33.03 -30.66
C GLY A 270 5.85 33.97 -29.46
N LEU A 271 5.40 33.53 -28.27
CA LEU A 271 5.56 34.34 -27.05
C LEU A 271 7.00 34.37 -26.55
N VAL A 272 7.72 33.24 -26.66
CA VAL A 272 9.14 33.09 -26.33
C VAL A 272 9.79 32.06 -27.26
N ASP A 273 11.12 31.98 -27.24
CA ASP A 273 11.86 30.86 -27.83
C ASP A 273 11.70 29.60 -26.96
N TRP A 274 10.62 28.85 -27.24
CA TRP A 274 10.32 27.60 -26.53
C TRP A 274 11.42 26.55 -26.63
N PRO A 275 12.02 26.29 -27.83
CA PRO A 275 13.20 25.43 -27.94
C PRO A 275 14.35 25.82 -27.01
N GLU A 276 14.73 27.11 -27.00
CA GLU A 276 15.82 27.57 -26.13
C GLU A 276 15.45 27.43 -24.65
N THR A 277 14.25 27.83 -24.26
CA THR A 277 13.76 27.76 -22.87
C THR A 277 13.77 26.31 -22.35
N ALA A 278 13.22 25.37 -23.12
CA ALA A 278 13.21 23.96 -22.76
C ALA A 278 14.64 23.38 -22.65
N ALA A 279 15.53 23.74 -23.59
CA ALA A 279 16.92 23.31 -23.56
C ALA A 279 17.69 23.85 -22.34
N GLN A 280 17.40 25.09 -21.90
CA GLN A 280 17.98 25.66 -20.68
C GLN A 280 17.54 24.88 -19.44
N VAL A 281 16.25 24.53 -19.31
CA VAL A 281 15.73 23.72 -18.20
C VAL A 281 16.36 22.32 -18.18
N GLU A 282 16.43 21.65 -19.34
CA GLU A 282 17.05 20.34 -19.46
C GLU A 282 18.54 20.38 -19.10
N ARG A 283 19.27 21.42 -19.54
CA ARG A 283 20.69 21.60 -19.19
C ARG A 283 20.88 21.80 -17.69
N ALA A 284 20.11 22.69 -17.07
CA ALA A 284 20.17 22.92 -15.63
C ALA A 284 19.91 21.64 -14.81
N ALA A 285 18.96 20.80 -15.24
CA ALA A 285 18.70 19.51 -14.60
C ALA A 285 19.88 18.53 -14.70
N ARG A 286 20.57 18.50 -15.84
CA ARG A 286 21.78 17.68 -16.05
C ARG A 286 22.96 18.21 -15.26
N ASP A 287 23.14 19.53 -15.21
CA ASP A 287 24.20 20.18 -14.43
C ASP A 287 24.04 19.90 -12.93
N LEU A 288 22.81 19.98 -12.41
CA LEU A 288 22.50 19.60 -11.03
C LEU A 288 22.88 18.14 -10.74
N ARG A 289 22.59 17.22 -11.67
CA ARG A 289 22.99 15.81 -11.53
C ARG A 289 24.51 15.64 -11.50
N MET A 290 25.25 16.43 -12.28
CA MET A 290 26.71 16.39 -12.31
C MET A 290 27.32 16.90 -11.00
N LEU A 291 26.73 17.92 -10.36
CA LEU A 291 27.18 18.44 -9.06
C LEU A 291 27.11 17.38 -7.94
N ALA A 292 26.15 16.45 -8.01
CA ALA A 292 26.03 15.37 -7.03
C ALA A 292 27.17 14.32 -7.14
N GLY A 293 27.88 14.24 -8.28
CA GLY A 293 28.98 13.31 -8.49
C GLY A 293 28.57 11.83 -8.53
N ARG A 294 29.56 10.92 -8.47
CA ARG A 294 29.33 9.46 -8.38
C ARG A 294 29.08 9.06 -6.94
N MET A 295 27.85 9.19 -6.48
CA MET A 295 27.44 8.65 -5.18
C MET A 295 26.89 7.24 -5.31
N PRO A 296 27.06 6.38 -4.29
CA PRO A 296 26.28 5.16 -4.15
C PRO A 296 24.78 5.46 -4.24
N ALA A 297 24.02 4.59 -4.91
CA ALA A 297 22.56 4.66 -4.90
C ALA A 297 22.05 4.77 -3.45
N SER A 298 21.07 5.65 -3.21
CA SER A 298 20.49 5.98 -1.88
C SER A 298 21.32 6.86 -0.93
N SER A 299 22.46 7.42 -1.38
CA SER A 299 23.23 8.37 -0.58
C SER A 299 22.41 9.64 -0.26
N ARG A 300 22.33 10.00 1.03
CA ARG A 300 21.65 11.21 1.49
C ARG A 300 22.70 12.24 1.91
N LEU A 301 22.76 13.34 1.18
CA LEU A 301 23.56 14.50 1.56
C LEU A 301 22.73 15.42 2.45
N ARG A 302 23.36 15.93 3.51
CA ARG A 302 22.74 16.96 4.35
C ARG A 302 22.59 18.24 3.54
N TRP A 303 21.42 18.88 3.59
CA TRP A 303 21.25 20.24 3.09
C TRP A 303 22.09 21.20 3.94
N ALA A 304 23.10 21.84 3.33
CA ALA A 304 24.00 22.76 4.02
C ALA A 304 23.58 24.24 3.90
N GLY A 305 22.50 24.54 3.18
CA GLY A 305 21.95 25.89 3.06
C GLY A 305 21.01 26.25 4.21
N SER A 306 20.70 27.53 4.36
CA SER A 306 19.56 27.97 5.18
C SER A 306 18.25 27.49 4.56
N ALA A 307 17.36 26.94 5.39
CA ALA A 307 16.03 26.50 4.98
C ALA A 307 15.10 27.68 4.68
#